data_AF-A0A515EVN8-F1
#
_entry.id   AF-A0A515EVN8-F1
#
_cell.length_a   1.000
_cell.length_b   1.000
_cell.length_c   1.000
_cell.angle_alpha   90.00
_cell.angle_beta   90.00
_cell.angle_gamma   90.00
#
_symmetry.space_group_name_H-M   'P 1'
#
loop_
_entity.id
_entity.type
_entity.pdbx_description
1 polymer ?
#
loop_
_entity_poly.entity_id
_entity_poly.type
_entity_poly.pdbx_seq_one_letter_code
_entity_poly.pdbx_strand_id
1 'polypeptide(L)'
;MDETQTLKALTALAQAQRLRTFKALVVAGIDGLTPGVLAQQLQTSPSALSFHLKELTHSGLVAAQQRGRNLIYRANFAHMNGVLAYLTEHCCQGQACDLEVSNKSANMAGCGC
;
A
#
# COMPACT_ATOMS: atom_id res chain seq x y z
N MET A 1 -3.88 -12.99 11.75
CA MET A 1 -4.31 -12.88 10.34
C MET A 1 -4.92 -14.22 9.99
N ASP A 2 -6.11 -14.25 9.40
CA ASP A 2 -6.73 -15.48 8.89
C ASP A 2 -6.96 -15.38 7.37
N GLU A 3 -7.41 -16.48 6.75
CA GLU A 3 -7.67 -16.54 5.31
C GLU A 3 -8.67 -15.47 4.84
N THR A 4 -9.72 -15.21 5.62
CA THR A 4 -10.76 -14.24 5.25
C THR A 4 -10.19 -12.82 5.23
N GLN A 5 -9.39 -12.47 6.24
CA GLN A 5 -8.68 -11.18 6.30
C GLN A 5 -7.70 -11.04 5.13
N THR A 6 -6.92 -12.07 4.82
CA THR A 6 -5.97 -12.08 3.69
C THR A 6 -6.69 -11.90 2.35
N LEU A 7 -7.74 -12.68 2.07
CA LEU A 7 -8.52 -12.56 0.84
C LEU A 7 -9.14 -11.18 0.69
N LYS A 8 -9.65 -10.59 1.78
CA LYS A 8 -10.20 -9.23 1.78
C LYS A 8 -9.16 -8.18 1.41
N ALA A 9 -7.96 -8.27 1.97
CA ALA A 9 -6.85 -7.38 1.64
C ALA A 9 -6.42 -7.52 0.17
N LEU A 10 -6.22 -8.76 -0.31
CA LEU A 10 -5.82 -9.03 -1.69
C LEU A 10 -6.89 -8.60 -2.70
N THR A 11 -8.16 -8.84 -2.43
CA THR A 11 -9.27 -8.40 -3.29
C THR A 11 -9.34 -6.87 -3.37
N ALA A 12 -9.09 -6.17 -2.26
CA ALA A 12 -8.97 -4.72 -2.28
C ALA A 12 -7.78 -4.24 -3.13
N LEU A 13 -6.64 -4.93 -3.11
CA LEU A 13 -5.48 -4.59 -3.94
C LEU A 13 -5.60 -5.02 -5.41
N ALA A 14 -6.47 -5.97 -5.74
CA ALA A 14 -6.72 -6.49 -7.10
C ALA A 14 -7.46 -5.50 -8.03
N GLN A 15 -7.23 -4.21 -7.86
CA GLN A 15 -7.70 -3.16 -8.76
C GLN A 15 -6.60 -2.11 -8.91
N ALA A 16 -6.25 -1.77 -10.15
CA ALA A 16 -5.09 -0.92 -10.45
C ALA A 16 -5.09 0.41 -9.69
N GLN A 17 -6.23 1.09 -9.59
CA GLN A 17 -6.33 2.36 -8.87
C GLN A 17 -6.12 2.20 -7.36
N ARG A 18 -6.71 1.17 -6.73
CA ARG A 18 -6.50 0.89 -5.31
C ARG A 18 -5.05 0.55 -5.00
N LEU A 19 -4.38 -0.24 -5.85
CA LEU A 19 -2.96 -0.53 -5.69
C LEU A 19 -2.10 0.74 -5.80
N ARG A 20 -2.37 1.61 -6.78
CA ARG A 20 -1.65 2.89 -6.91
C ARG A 20 -1.87 3.80 -5.71
N THR A 21 -3.11 3.91 -5.22
CA THR A 21 -3.43 4.67 -4.01
C THR A 21 -2.69 4.13 -2.79
N PHE A 22 -2.73 2.82 -2.57
CA PHE A 22 -2.00 2.20 -1.47
C PHE A 22 -0.48 2.44 -1.57
N LYS A 23 0.11 2.29 -2.77
CA LYS A 23 1.55 2.59 -2.98
C LYS A 23 1.90 4.05 -2.72
N ALA A 24 1.06 5.00 -3.13
CA ALA A 24 1.27 6.41 -2.82
C ALA A 24 1.27 6.67 -1.31
N LEU A 25 0.37 6.02 -0.57
CA LEU A 25 0.32 6.08 0.89
C LEU A 25 1.51 5.40 1.57
N VAL A 26 2.04 4.31 1.00
CA VAL A 26 3.29 3.67 1.47
C VAL A 26 4.47 4.64 1.33
N VAL A 27 4.59 5.31 0.18
CA VAL A 27 5.64 6.31 -0.06
C VAL A 27 5.52 7.51 0.88
N ALA A 28 4.30 7.94 1.18
CA ALA A 28 4.04 9.01 2.14
C ALA A 28 4.33 8.62 3.60
N GLY A 29 4.47 7.33 3.90
CA GLY A 29 4.84 6.83 5.22
C GLY A 29 3.87 7.26 6.32
N ILE A 30 4.44 7.58 7.49
CA ILE A 30 3.68 7.93 8.69
C ILE A 30 2.94 9.27 8.57
N ASP A 31 3.39 10.16 7.69
CA ASP A 31 2.73 11.46 7.50
C ASP A 31 1.37 11.27 6.84
N GLY A 32 1.30 10.37 5.86
CA GLY A 32 0.09 10.10 5.09
C GLY A 32 -0.26 11.24 4.14
N LEU A 33 -1.43 11.16 3.51
CA LEU A 33 -1.89 12.15 2.52
C LEU A 33 -3.36 12.51 2.72
N THR A 34 -3.73 13.72 2.33
CA THR A 34 -5.15 14.11 2.22
C THR A 34 -5.75 13.54 0.91
N PRO A 35 -7.08 13.38 0.83
CA PRO A 35 -7.76 13.03 -0.42
C PRO A 35 -7.43 13.95 -1.59
N GLY A 36 -7.30 15.26 -1.32
CA GLY A 36 -6.97 16.24 -2.36
C GLY A 36 -5.60 15.99 -2.98
N VAL A 37 -4.58 15.75 -2.15
CA VAL A 37 -3.23 15.46 -2.64
C VAL A 37 -3.19 14.13 -3.40
N LEU A 38 -3.86 13.09 -2.89
CA LEU A 38 -3.98 11.81 -3.58
C LEU A 38 -4.67 11.95 -4.95
N ALA A 39 -5.77 12.68 -5.02
CA ALA A 39 -6.53 12.88 -6.26
C ALA A 39 -5.66 13.57 -7.32
N GLN A 40 -4.91 14.58 -6.91
CA GLN A 40 -3.97 15.30 -7.77
C GLN A 40 -2.83 14.40 -8.26
N GLN A 41 -2.16 13.68 -7.35
CA GLN A 41 -1.03 12.80 -7.69
C GLN A 41 -1.44 11.65 -8.63
N LEU A 42 -2.62 11.09 -8.41
CA LEU A 42 -3.13 9.92 -9.15
C LEU A 42 -3.97 10.31 -10.37
N GLN A 43 -4.18 11.62 -10.60
CA GLN A 43 -4.98 12.15 -11.70
C GLN A 43 -6.37 11.50 -11.79
N THR A 44 -7.03 11.37 -10.64
CA THR A 44 -8.35 10.73 -10.51
C THR A 44 -9.37 11.71 -9.96
N SER A 45 -10.64 11.49 -10.29
CA SER A 45 -11.72 12.30 -9.69
C SER A 45 -11.82 12.07 -8.17
N PRO A 46 -12.19 13.09 -7.39
CA PRO A 46 -12.39 12.95 -5.94
C PRO A 46 -13.44 11.90 -5.57
N SER A 47 -14.50 11.76 -6.38
CA SER A 47 -15.56 10.78 -6.15
C SER A 47 -15.07 9.35 -6.34
N ALA A 48 -14.34 9.07 -7.42
CA ALA A 48 -13.74 7.76 -7.66
C ALA A 48 -12.70 7.42 -6.57
N LEU A 49 -11.85 8.39 -6.20
CA LEU A 49 -10.88 8.19 -5.12
C LEU A 49 -11.55 7.86 -3.79
N SER A 50 -12.64 8.54 -3.44
CA SER A 50 -13.37 8.29 -2.19
C SER A 50 -13.91 6.87 -2.14
N PHE A 51 -14.42 6.35 -3.26
CA PHE A 51 -14.82 4.95 -3.38
C PHE A 51 -13.65 4.00 -3.14
N HIS A 52 -12.50 4.22 -3.81
CA HIS A 52 -11.31 3.41 -3.63
C HIS A 52 -10.76 3.45 -2.19
N LEU A 53 -10.75 4.63 -1.55
CA LEU A 53 -10.31 4.80 -0.17
C LEU A 53 -11.24 4.11 0.83
N LYS A 54 -12.56 4.12 0.57
CA LYS A 54 -13.52 3.39 1.40
C LYS A 54 -13.25 1.88 1.37
N GLU A 55 -13.04 1.31 0.19
CA GLU A 55 -12.72 -0.11 0.04
C GLU A 55 -11.39 -0.49 0.70
N LEU A 56 -10.36 0.34 0.52
CA LEU A 56 -9.04 0.15 1.17
C LEU A 56 -9.10 0.30 2.69
N THR A 57 -9.97 1.19 3.20
CA THR A 57 -10.19 1.33 4.65
C THR A 57 -10.96 0.12 5.19
N HIS A 58 -11.97 -0.34 4.46
CA HIS A 58 -12.74 -1.52 4.84
C HIS A 58 -11.89 -2.80 4.87
N SER A 59 -10.90 -2.93 3.98
CA SER A 59 -9.96 -4.04 4.02
C SER A 59 -8.93 -3.96 5.15
N GLY A 60 -8.80 -2.81 5.82
CA GLY A 60 -7.84 -2.60 6.90
C GLY A 60 -6.43 -2.22 6.44
N LEU A 61 -6.19 -2.17 5.12
CA LEU A 61 -4.90 -1.77 4.53
C LEU A 61 -4.63 -0.27 4.63
N VAL A 62 -5.67 0.55 4.78
CA VAL A 62 -5.56 1.99 4.96
C VAL A 62 -6.32 2.42 6.21
N ALA A 63 -5.76 3.36 6.94
CA ALA A 63 -6.42 4.03 8.05
C ALA A 63 -6.68 5.50 7.70
N ALA A 64 -7.79 6.04 8.20
CA ALA A 64 -8.14 7.45 8.07
C ALA A 64 -8.17 8.09 9.46
N GLN A 65 -7.50 9.23 9.61
CA GLN A 65 -7.45 9.98 10.86
C GLN A 65 -7.85 11.44 10.62
N GLN A 66 -8.80 11.93 11.40
CA GLN A 66 -9.19 13.34 11.38
C GLN A 66 -8.08 14.18 12.02
N ARG A 67 -7.62 15.20 11.30
CA ARG A 67 -6.65 16.21 11.79
C ARG A 67 -7.21 17.60 11.51
N GLY A 68 -7.91 18.15 12.51
CA GLY A 68 -8.66 19.39 12.36
C GLY A 68 -9.77 19.23 11.32
N ARG A 69 -9.76 20.06 10.27
CA ARG A 69 -10.75 20.02 9.18
C ARG A 69 -10.43 19.00 8.08
N ASN A 70 -9.23 18.42 8.11
CA ASN A 70 -8.77 17.51 7.07
C ASN A 70 -8.79 16.06 7.54
N LEU A 71 -9.02 15.14 6.60
CA LEU A 71 -8.84 13.71 6.81
C LEU A 71 -7.50 13.29 6.21
N ILE A 72 -6.68 12.60 7.00
CA ILE A 72 -5.37 12.09 6.58
C ILE A 72 -5.46 10.57 6.45
N TYR A 73 -5.14 10.06 5.27
CA TYR A 73 -5.08 8.63 4.98
C TYR A 73 -3.65 8.13 5.09
N ARG A 74 -3.47 6.93 5.64
CA ARG A 74 -2.17 6.28 5.88
C ARG A 74 -2.23 4.81 5.54
N ALA A 75 -1.13 4.26 5.03
CA ALA A 75 -1.00 2.83 4.88
C ALA A 75 -0.91 2.17 6.28
N ASN A 76 -1.63 1.08 6.48
CA ASN A 76 -1.53 0.26 7.69
C ASN A 76 -0.45 -0.81 7.49
N PHE A 77 0.79 -0.46 7.83
CA PHE A 77 1.94 -1.36 7.67
C PHE A 77 1.79 -2.65 8.49
N ALA A 78 1.19 -2.58 9.68
CA ALA A 78 0.97 -3.77 10.50
C ALA A 78 0.04 -4.77 9.80
N HIS A 79 -1.04 -4.29 9.19
CA HIS A 79 -1.96 -5.14 8.43
C HIS A 79 -1.27 -5.73 7.19
N MET A 80 -0.54 -4.92 6.42
CA MET A 80 0.19 -5.40 5.25
C MET A 80 1.27 -6.42 5.61
N ASN A 81 2.03 -6.19 6.68
CA ASN A 81 3.00 -7.18 7.17
C ASN A 81 2.33 -8.48 7.59
N GLY A 82 1.11 -8.43 8.14
CA GLY A 82 0.30 -9.61 8.40
C GLY A 82 -0.10 -10.38 7.12
N VAL A 83 -0.47 -9.67 6.05
CA VAL A 83 -0.72 -10.29 4.73
C VAL A 83 0.53 -10.99 4.21
N LEU A 84 1.66 -10.29 4.23
CA LEU A 84 2.93 -10.84 3.75
C LEU A 84 3.34 -12.06 4.56
N ALA A 85 3.30 -11.96 5.89
CA ALA A 85 3.62 -13.07 6.79
C ALA A 85 2.76 -14.30 6.50
N TYR A 86 1.44 -14.13 6.31
CA TYR A 86 0.52 -15.21 5.96
C TYR A 86 0.87 -15.86 4.61
N LEU A 87 1.21 -15.06 3.58
CA LEU A 87 1.57 -15.57 2.26
C LEU A 87 2.94 -16.26 2.23
N THR A 88 3.86 -15.84 3.10
CA THR A 88 5.20 -16.43 3.22
C THR A 88 5.27 -17.54 4.27
N GLU A 89 4.17 -17.83 4.97
CA GLU A 89 4.15 -18.92 5.95
C GLU A 89 4.48 -20.24 5.25
N HIS A 90 5.46 -20.96 5.79
CA HIS A 90 6.02 -22.18 5.20
C HIS A 90 6.66 -22.02 3.81
N CYS A 91 6.87 -20.78 3.34
CA CYS A 91 7.67 -20.52 2.16
C CYS A 91 9.06 -21.16 2.36
N CYS A 92 9.60 -21.78 1.32
CA CYS A 92 10.94 -22.38 1.35
C CYS A 92 11.08 -23.45 2.46
N GLN A 93 10.00 -24.22 2.73
CA GLN A 93 9.94 -25.24 3.78
C GLN A 93 10.17 -24.67 5.19
N GLY A 94 9.82 -23.40 5.41
CA GLY A 94 10.04 -22.70 6.68
C GLY A 94 11.47 -22.19 6.88
N GLN A 95 12.32 -22.24 5.85
CA GLN A 95 13.59 -21.54 5.82
C GLN A 95 13.36 -20.02 5.67
N ALA A 96 14.30 -19.22 6.16
CA ALA A 96 14.27 -17.77 5.92
C ALA A 96 14.31 -17.52 4.41
N CYS A 97 13.24 -16.94 3.87
CA CYS A 97 13.17 -16.55 2.47
C CYS A 97 13.14 -15.03 2.39
N ASP A 98 14.29 -14.47 2.01
CA ASP A 98 14.48 -13.03 1.91
C ASP A 98 14.09 -12.55 0.51
N LEU A 99 13.32 -11.46 0.45
CA LEU A 99 12.95 -10.84 -0.82
C LEU A 99 14.01 -9.78 -1.13
N GLU A 100 14.99 -10.12 -1.97
CA GLU A 100 15.93 -9.12 -2.47
C GLU A 100 15.20 -8.10 -3.35
N VAL A 101 14.88 -6.94 -2.78
CA VAL A 101 14.28 -5.82 -3.52
C VAL A 101 15.36 -5.17 -4.37
N SER A 102 15.45 -5.58 -5.64
CA SER A 102 16.35 -4.96 -6.62
C SER A 102 15.94 -3.50 -6.87
N ASN A 103 16.60 -2.56 -6.20
CA ASN A 103 16.47 -1.13 -6.46
C ASN A 103 17.07 -0.80 -7.83
N LYS A 104 16.25 -0.73 -8.88
CA LYS A 104 16.65 -0.33 -10.24
C LYS A 104 17.11 1.14 -10.40
N SER A 105 17.55 1.82 -9.33
CA SER A 105 18.01 3.22 -9.38
C SER A 105 19.50 3.43 -9.06
N ALA A 106 20.32 2.37 -8.95
CA ALA A 106 21.75 2.50 -8.63
C ALA A 106 22.70 2.12 -9.76
N ASN A 107 22.32 2.22 -11.05
CA ASN A 107 23.30 2.08 -12.12
C ASN A 107 23.03 2.98 -13.32
N MET A 108 23.27 4.28 -13.12
CA MET A 108 23.60 5.20 -14.20
C MET A 108 24.73 6.13 -13.71
N ALA A 109 25.87 5.53 -13.38
CA ALA A 109 27.13 6.22 -13.17
C ALA A 109 28.23 5.38 -13.85
N GLY A 110 28.96 5.99 -14.77
CA GLY A 110 29.73 5.30 -15.79
C GLY A 110 31.09 4.73 -15.39
N CYS A 111 31.58 3.86 -16.28
CA CYS A 111 32.93 3.76 -16.81
C CYS A 111 32.73 3.07 -18.18
N GLY A 112 33.17 3.59 -19.33
CA GLY A 112 34.44 4.25 -19.54
C GLY A 112 35.53 3.20 -19.82
N CYS A 113 35.35 2.45 -20.92
CA CYS A 113 36.34 1.84 -21.79
C CYS A 113 35.61 1.41 -23.07
#